data_AF-A0A9X3F003-F1
#
_entry.id   AF-A0A9X3F003-F1
#
_cell.length_a   1.000
_cell.length_b   1.000
_cell.length_c   1.000
_cell.angle_alpha   90.00
_cell.angle_beta   90.00
_cell.angle_gamma   90.00
#
_symmetry.space_group_name_H-M   'P 1'
#
loop_
_entity.id
_entity.type
_entity.pdbx_description
1 polymer ?
#
loop_
_entity_poly.entity_id
_entity_poly.type
_entity_poly.pdbx_seq_one_letter_code
_entity_poly.pdbx_strand_id
1 'polypeptide(L)' 'MSMPRQADLQFLASLVEAGKLKPVIEREYALAETAAALGHVAAGHTQGKVVIAV' A
#
# COMPACT_ATOMS: atom_id res chain seq x y z
N MET A 1 14.87 -4.95 -9.60
CA MET A 1 13.82 -4.21 -8.87
C MET A 1 13.20 -3.22 -9.84
N SER A 2 11.87 -3.20 -9.97
CA SER A 2 11.19 -2.20 -10.80
C SER A 2 11.05 -0.91 -10.01
N MET A 3 11.39 0.24 -10.61
CA MET A 3 11.07 1.55 -10.04
C MET A 3 9.73 2.03 -10.58
N PRO A 4 8.79 2.45 -9.71
CA PRO A 4 7.52 3.00 -10.17
C PRO A 4 7.77 4.31 -10.94
N ARG A 5 7.10 4.46 -12.09
CA ARG A 5 7.16 5.69 -12.90
C ARG A 5 6.07 6.66 -12.43
N GLN A 6 6.41 7.94 -12.37
CA GLN A 6 5.48 8.99 -11.93
C GLN A 6 4.17 9.00 -12.75
N ALA A 7 4.26 8.87 -14.08
CA ALA A 7 3.09 8.84 -14.96
C ALA A 7 2.13 7.69 -14.64
N ASP A 8 2.67 6.51 -14.28
CA ASP A 8 1.85 5.36 -13.89
C ASP A 8 1.12 5.62 -12.57
N LEU A 9 1.80 6.22 -11.59
CA LEU A 9 1.21 6.57 -10.30
C LEU A 9 0.11 7.64 -10.44
N GLN A 10 0.32 8.64 -11.30
CA GLN A 10 -0.69 9.66 -11.62
C GLN A 10 -1.93 9.05 -12.28
N PHE A 11 -1.71 8.13 -13.23
CA PHE A 11 -2.81 7.39 -13.85
C PHE A 11 -3.59 6.59 -12.82
N LEU A 12 -2.91 5.82 -11.96
CA LEU A 12 -3.57 5.05 -10.89
C LEU A 12 -4.33 5.97 -9.92
N ALA A 13 -3.76 7.11 -9.52
CA ALA A 13 -4.42 8.08 -8.66
C ALA A 13 -5.73 8.60 -9.27
N SER A 14 -5.72 8.95 -10.57
CA SER A 14 -6.93 9.41 -11.28
C SER A 14 -8.05 8.36 -11.29
N LEU A 15 -7.70 7.06 -11.34
CA LEU A 15 -8.68 5.99 -11.25
C LEU A 15 -9.27 5.85 -9.85
N VAL A 16 -8.46 6.10 -8.81
CA VAL A 16 -8.93 6.11 -7.41
C VAL A 16 -9.88 7.28 -7.17
N GLU A 17 -9.51 8.49 -7.60
CA GLU A 17 -10.34 9.69 -7.50
C GLU A 17 -11.67 9.53 -8.23
N ALA A 18 -11.67 8.90 -9.41
CA ALA A 18 -12.87 8.59 -10.18
C ALA A 18 -13.71 7.42 -9.61
N GLY A 19 -13.28 6.79 -8.52
CA GLY A 19 -13.95 5.62 -7.92
C GLY A 19 -13.86 4.34 -8.75
N LYS A 20 -13.05 4.32 -9.81
CA LYS A 20 -12.86 3.16 -10.71
C LYS A 20 -11.87 2.14 -10.16
N LEU A 21 -11.02 2.56 -9.22
CA LEU A 21 -10.05 1.72 -8.54
C LEU A 21 -10.16 1.95 -7.04
N LYS A 22 -10.32 0.87 -6.26
CA LYS A 22 -10.29 0.94 -4.79
C LYS A 22 -9.08 0.16 -4.27
N PRO A 23 -8.06 0.83 -3.71
CA PRO A 23 -6.99 0.13 -3.01
C PRO A 23 -7.55 -0.70 -1.86
N VAL A 24 -7.12 -1.95 -1.76
CA VAL A 24 -7.44 -2.80 -0.62
C VAL A 24 -6.36 -2.59 0.43
N ILE A 25 -6.73 -1.97 1.55
CA ILE A 25 -5.88 -1.88 2.74
C ILE A 25 -6.15 -3.14 3.55
N GLU A 26 -5.15 -3.98 3.71
CA GLU A 26 -5.27 -5.20 4.50
C GLU A 26 -5.23 -4.87 5.99
N ARG A 27 -4.21 -4.11 6.39
CA ARG A 27 -3.93 -3.73 7.76
C ARG A 27 -3.29 -2.35 7.82
N GLU A 28 -3.60 -1.67 8.90
CA GLU A 28 -3.00 -0.40 9.29
C GLU A 28 -2.27 -0.61 10.62
N TYR A 29 -1.06 -0.05 10.72
CA TYR A 29 -0.21 -0.12 11.90
C TYR A 29 0.17 1.31 12.30
N ALA A 30 0.30 1.57 13.61
CA ALA A 30 0.88 2.84 14.05
C ALA A 30 2.36 2.91 13.65
N LEU A 31 2.91 4.13 13.54
CA LEU A 31 4.35 4.33 13.24
C LEU A 31 5.27 3.54 14.19
N ALA A 32 4.91 3.43 15.47
CA ALA A 32 5.65 2.65 16.46
C ALA A 32 5.69 1.13 16.17
N GLU A 33 4.77 0.62 15.36
CA GLU A 33 4.61 -0.81 15.06
C GLU A 33 5.22 -1.19 13.70
N THR A 34 6.01 -0.31 13.09
CA THR A 34 6.62 -0.53 11.76
C THR A 34 7.38 -1.87 11.66
N ALA A 35 8.07 -2.30 12.73
CA ALA A 35 8.75 -3.58 12.76
C ALA A 35 7.80 -4.78 12.60
N ALA A 36 6.63 -4.73 13.26
CA ALA A 36 5.60 -5.76 13.13
C ALA A 36 4.97 -5.76 11.72
N ALA A 37 4.74 -4.58 11.14
CA ALA A 37 4.25 -4.44 9.78
C ALA A 37 5.20 -5.07 8.75
N LEU A 38 6.51 -4.84 8.89
CA LEU A 38 7.52 -5.46 8.02
C LEU A 38 7.57 -6.98 8.19
N GLY A 39 7.47 -7.48 9.43
CA GLY A 39 7.39 -8.92 9.71
C GLY A 39 6.17 -9.57 9.02
N HIS A 40 5.03 -8.89 9.04
CA HIS A 40 3.81 -9.34 8.36
C HIS A 40 3.99 -9.42 6.83
N VAL A 41 4.60 -8.40 6.22
CA VAL A 41 4.89 -8.40 4.77
C VAL A 41 5.88 -9.50 4.39
N ALA A 42 6.93 -9.70 5.20
CA ALA A 42 7.96 -10.70 4.96
C ALA A 42 7.41 -12.14 4.96
N ALA A 43 6.27 -12.39 5.60
CA ALA A 43 5.60 -13.69 5.60
C ALA A 43 4.97 -14.07 4.24
N GLY A 44 4.92 -13.15 3.27
CA GLY A 44 4.65 -13.46 1.85
C GLY A 44 3.18 -13.67 1.45
N HIS A 45 2.22 -13.50 2.36
CA HIS A 45 0.78 -13.71 2.10
C HIS A 45 -0.09 -12.47 2.31
N THR A 46 0.49 -11.29 2.13
CA THR A 46 -0.20 -10.01 2.27
C THR A 46 -1.25 -9.86 1.15
N GLN A 47 -2.52 -9.74 1.51
CA GLN A 47 -3.65 -9.53 0.62
C GLN A 47 -4.03 -8.05 0.58
N GLY A 48 -3.20 -7.25 -0.08
CA GLY A 48 -3.45 -5.82 -0.26
C GLY A 48 -2.25 -4.97 0.15
N LYS A 49 -2.52 -3.74 0.57
CA LYS A 49 -1.52 -2.80 1.05
C LYS A 49 -1.52 -2.77 2.58
N VAL A 50 -0.32 -2.75 3.14
CA VAL A 50 -0.10 -2.45 4.55
C VAL A 50 0.23 -0.96 4.66
N VAL A 51 -0.48 -0.25 5.52
CA VAL A 51 -0.32 1.19 5.73
C VAL A 51 0.29 1.43 7.11
N ILE A 52 1.21 2.37 7.19
CA ILE A 52 1.69 2.93 8.46
C ILE A 52 1.02 4.28 8.66
N ALA A 53 0.28 4.43 9.76
CA ALA A 53 -0.36 5.67 10.16
C ALA A 53 0.55 6.49 11.10
N VAL A 54 0.51 7.82 10.97
CA VAL A 54 1.32 8.79 11.72
C VAL A 54 0.40 9.70 12.52
#